data_AF-A0AA35QTR9-F1
#
_entry.id   AF-A0AA35QTR9-F1
#
_cell.length_a   1.000
_cell.length_b   1.000
_cell.length_c   1.000
_cell.angle_alpha   90.00
_cell.angle_beta   90.00
_cell.angle_gamma   90.00
#
_symmetry.space_group_name_H-M   'P 1'
#
loop_
_entity.id
_entity.type
_entity.pdbx_description
1 polymer ?
#
loop_
_entity_poly.entity_id
_entity_poly.type
_entity_poly.pdbx_seq_one_letter_code
_entity_poly.pdbx_strand_id
1 'polypeptide(L)'
;MSERRQHFVRDYDWIRRALMYEPRGHDLMSGAVLYPPLSADADLALLFVETTGCLPMCGHGTIGTVTIALEHGLVSPAPRAP
;
A
#
# COMPACT_ATOMS: atom_id res chain seq x y z
N MET A 1 -8.07 -7.59 -4.42
CA MET A 1 -6.98 -6.69 -4.86
C MET A 1 -6.46 -6.95 -6.27
N SER A 2 -6.58 -8.16 -6.83
CA SER A 2 -6.03 -8.50 -8.15
C SER A 2 -6.44 -7.55 -9.28
N GLU A 3 -7.74 -7.29 -9.45
CA GLU A 3 -8.25 -6.40 -10.50
C GLU A 3 -7.72 -4.96 -10.36
N ARG A 4 -7.73 -4.41 -9.13
CA ARG A 4 -7.18 -3.08 -8.84
C ARG A 4 -5.68 -3.01 -9.17
N ARG A 5 -4.91 -4.05 -8.85
CA ARG A 5 -3.50 -4.15 -9.23
C ARG A 5 -3.32 -4.16 -10.75
N GLN A 6 -4.12 -4.95 -11.47
CA GLN A 6 -4.05 -5.01 -12.93
C GLN A 6 -4.39 -3.67 -13.58
N HIS A 7 -5.44 -2.99 -13.08
CA HIS A 7 -5.80 -1.63 -13.49
C HIS A 7 -4.68 -0.64 -13.20
N PHE A 8 -4.09 -0.67 -12.00
CA PHE A 8 -2.97 0.20 -11.64
C PHE A 8 -1.76 0.00 -12.55
N VAL A 9 -1.37 -1.26 -12.81
CA VAL A 9 -0.23 -1.57 -13.70
C VAL A 9 -0.52 -1.13 -15.14
N ARG A 10 -1.74 -1.32 -15.64
CA ARG A 10 -2.09 -0.96 -17.02
C ARG A 10 -2.15 0.56 -17.23
N ASP A 11 -2.79 1.27 -16.30
CA ASP A 11 -3.21 2.66 -16.54
C ASP A 11 -2.40 3.67 -15.69
N TYR A 12 -1.76 3.24 -14.61
CA TYR A 12 -1.15 4.11 -13.59
C TYR A 12 0.27 3.73 -13.17
N ASP A 13 0.96 2.82 -13.87
CA ASP A 13 2.33 2.41 -13.51
C ASP A 13 3.34 3.57 -13.51
N TRP A 14 3.01 4.68 -14.20
CA TRP A 14 3.77 5.92 -14.13
C TRP A 14 3.88 6.46 -12.69
N ILE A 15 2.89 6.25 -11.82
CA ILE A 15 2.92 6.67 -10.40
C ILE A 15 4.02 5.90 -9.67
N ARG A 16 4.07 4.56 -9.84
CA ARG A 16 5.12 3.73 -9.25
C ARG A 16 6.49 4.20 -9.72
N ARG A 17 6.68 4.39 -11.02
CA ARG A 17 7.96 4.85 -11.57
C ARG A 17 8.36 6.22 -11.01
N ALA A 18 7.42 7.16 -10.89
CA ALA A 18 7.67 8.49 -10.39
C ALA A 18 8.07 8.55 -8.90
N LEU A 19 7.58 7.59 -8.10
CA LEU A 19 7.82 7.51 -6.66
C LEU A 19 8.99 6.58 -6.27
N MET A 20 9.18 5.48 -7.00
CA MET A 20 10.15 4.43 -6.65
C MET A 20 11.52 4.62 -7.30
N TYR A 21 11.58 5.22 -8.49
CA TYR A 21 12.85 5.47 -9.18
C TYR A 21 13.49 6.79 -8.77
N GLU A 22 14.79 6.89 -9.01
CA GLU A 22 15.52 8.16 -8.86
C GLU A 22 14.87 9.26 -9.73
N PRO A 23 14.87 10.51 -9.24
CA PRO A 23 15.58 11.01 -8.06
C PRO A 23 14.80 10.95 -6.74
N ARG A 24 13.55 10.44 -6.74
CA ARG A 24 12.69 10.45 -5.53
C ARG A 24 12.86 9.19 -4.69
N GLY A 25 13.02 8.05 -5.36
CA GLY A 25 13.33 6.78 -4.73
C GLY A 25 14.77 6.35 -4.98
N HIS A 26 14.99 5.04 -4.87
CA HIS A 26 16.25 4.34 -5.09
C HIS A 26 15.95 2.84 -5.26
N ASP A 27 16.95 2.02 -5.57
CA ASP A 27 16.78 0.61 -5.95
C ASP A 27 15.99 -0.25 -4.95
N LEU A 28 16.01 0.12 -3.67
CA LEU A 28 15.34 -0.58 -2.56
C LEU A 28 14.11 0.17 -2.04
N MET A 29 13.60 1.16 -2.79
CA MET A 29 12.41 1.90 -2.40
C MET A 29 11.17 1.02 -2.51
N SER A 30 10.35 1.06 -1.46
CA SER A 30 9.08 0.36 -1.37
C SER A 30 8.02 1.33 -0.86
N GLY A 31 6.81 1.24 -1.40
CA GLY A 31 5.69 2.11 -1.08
C GLY A 31 4.38 1.35 -0.99
N ALA A 32 3.39 1.98 -0.37
CA ALA A 32 2.04 1.46 -0.25
C ALA A 32 1.03 2.49 -0.77
N VAL A 33 0.17 2.07 -1.68
CA VAL A 33 -0.99 2.84 -2.14
C VAL A 33 -2.22 2.35 -1.37
N LEU A 34 -2.86 3.26 -0.65
CA LEU A 34 -4.05 2.97 0.15
C LEU A 34 -5.30 2.99 -0.75
N TYR A 35 -6.17 2.01 -0.56
CA TYR A 35 -7.47 1.89 -1.20
C TYR A 35 -8.56 1.65 -0.15
N PRO A 36 -9.84 1.96 -0.48
CA PRO A 36 -10.96 1.50 0.33
C PRO A 36 -10.92 -0.02 0.55
N PRO A 37 -11.37 -0.52 1.70
CA PRO A 37 -11.40 -1.94 1.99
C PRO A 37 -12.23 -2.72 0.96
N LEU A 38 -11.94 -4.01 0.83
CA LEU A 38 -12.66 -4.92 -0.09
C LEU A 38 -13.66 -5.85 0.61
N SER A 39 -13.62 -5.90 1.93
CA SER A 39 -14.52 -6.68 2.79
C SER A 39 -14.93 -5.83 3.99
N ALA A 40 -16.03 -6.18 4.63
CA ALA A 40 -16.50 -5.51 5.85
C ALA A 40 -15.55 -5.71 7.04
N ASP A 41 -14.74 -6.78 7.01
CA ASP A 41 -13.81 -7.15 8.09
C ASP A 41 -12.42 -6.50 7.96
N ALA A 42 -12.24 -5.58 7.02
CA ALA A 42 -10.97 -4.90 6.79
C ALA A 42 -11.14 -3.38 6.90
N ASP A 43 -10.17 -2.71 7.53
CA ASP A 43 -10.18 -1.26 7.64
C ASP A 43 -9.68 -0.58 6.36
N LEU A 44 -8.72 -1.21 5.67
CA LEU A 44 -8.04 -0.68 4.48
C LEU A 44 -7.67 -1.80 3.51
N ALA A 45 -7.44 -1.45 2.25
CA ALA A 45 -6.76 -2.33 1.30
C ALA A 45 -5.46 -1.67 0.80
N LEU A 46 -4.38 -2.45 0.70
CA LEU A 46 -3.05 -1.95 0.32
C LEU A 46 -2.60 -2.54 -1.02
N LEU A 47 -2.05 -1.69 -1.88
CA LEU A 47 -1.27 -2.09 -3.05
C LEU A 47 0.18 -1.69 -2.83
N PHE A 48 1.06 -2.68 -2.71
CA PHE A 48 2.49 -2.43 -2.56
C PHE A 48 3.14 -2.19 -3.92
N VAL A 49 3.99 -1.17 -3.99
CA VAL A 49 4.71 -0.75 -5.19
C VAL A 49 6.20 -0.67 -4.89
N GLU A 50 7.03 -1.19 -5.78
CA GLU A 50 8.49 -1.21 -5.65
C GLU A 50 9.15 -0.92 -7.00
N THR A 51 10.47 -0.83 -7.00
CA THR A 51 11.26 -0.73 -8.23
C THR A 51 11.04 -1.93 -9.16
N THR A 52 10.80 -3.11 -8.59
CA THR A 52 10.57 -4.39 -9.29
C THR A 52 9.13 -4.60 -9.78
N GLY A 53 8.17 -3.80 -9.31
CA GLY A 53 6.77 -3.89 -9.74
C GLY A 53 5.77 -3.75 -8.59
N CYS A 54 4.63 -4.42 -8.71
CA CYS A 54 3.60 -4.44 -7.66
C CYS A 54 3.62 -5.79 -6.92
N LEU A 55 3.79 -5.77 -5.60
CA LEU A 55 3.84 -6.98 -4.79
C LEU A 55 2.45 -7.39 -4.27
N PRO A 56 2.20 -8.70 -4.11
CA PRO A 56 0.94 -9.18 -3.53
C PRO A 56 0.87 -8.95 -2.01
N MET A 57 2.00 -9.00 -1.30
CA MET A 57 2.14 -8.82 0.14
C MET A 57 3.53 -8.24 0.47
N CYS A 58 3.63 -7.42 1.51
CA CYS A 58 4.89 -6.89 2.03
C CYS A 58 4.79 -6.67 3.54
N GLY A 59 5.53 -7.47 4.33
CA GLY A 59 5.42 -7.45 5.80
C GLY A 59 5.84 -6.11 6.42
N HIS A 60 7.03 -5.61 6.06
CA HIS A 60 7.52 -4.33 6.57
C HIS A 60 6.68 -3.15 6.05
N GLY A 61 6.21 -3.21 4.80
CA GLY A 61 5.32 -2.22 4.21
C GLY A 61 3.99 -2.14 4.95
N THR A 62 3.42 -3.28 5.36
CA THR A 62 2.22 -3.31 6.20
C THR A 62 2.47 -2.65 7.56
N ILE A 63 3.57 -3.01 8.25
CA ILE A 63 3.90 -2.42 9.55
C ILE A 63 4.01 -0.89 9.43
N GLY A 64 4.82 -0.41 8.48
CA GLY A 64 4.99 1.01 8.24
C GLY A 64 3.67 1.72 7.90
N THR A 65 2.84 1.11 7.04
CA THR A 65 1.54 1.67 6.63
C THR A 65 0.55 1.73 7.78
N VAL A 66 0.49 0.72 8.64
CA VAL A 66 -0.39 0.72 9.81
C VAL A 66 0.06 1.79 10.81
N THR A 67 1.37 1.98 11.00
CA THR A 67 1.90 3.05 11.86
C THR A 67 1.42 4.43 11.40
N ILE A 68 1.64 4.81 10.13
CA ILE A 68 1.13 6.09 9.60
C ILE A 68 -0.39 6.17 9.74
N ALA A 69 -1.11 5.09 9.41
CA ALA A 69 -2.56 5.09 9.47
C ALA A 69 -3.09 5.34 10.89
N LEU A 70 -2.42 4.83 11.92
CA LEU A 70 -2.74 5.12 13.32
C LEU A 70 -2.36 6.55 13.71
N GLU A 71 -1.13 6.99 13.38
CA GLU A 71 -0.62 8.32 13.73
C GLU A 71 -1.45 9.46 13.13
N HIS A 72 -2.01 9.24 11.93
CA HIS A 72 -2.84 10.21 11.23
C HIS A 72 -4.35 9.97 11.39
N GLY A 73 -4.76 9.02 12.23
CA GLY A 73 -6.17 8.73 12.51
C GLY A 73 -6.97 8.21 11.30
N LEU A 74 -6.30 7.58 10.33
CA LEU A 74 -6.94 6.93 9.18
C LEU A 74 -7.62 5.61 9.57
N VAL A 75 -7.11 4.94 10.61
CA VAL A 75 -7.69 3.74 11.20
C VAL A 75 -7.67 3.85 12.72
N SER A 76 -8.63 3.19 13.36
CA SER A 76 -8.69 3.07 14.82
C SER A 76 -8.63 1.60 15.20
N PRO A 77 -7.84 1.23 16.22
CA PRO A 77 -7.83 -0.15 16.71
C PRO A 77 -9.24 -0.58 17.11
N ALA A 78 -9.63 -1.78 16.67
CA ALA A 78 -10.86 -2.39 17.15
C ALA A 78 -10.80 -2.51 18.68
N PRO A 79 -11.95 -2.41 19.38
CA PRO A 79 -12.01 -2.70 20.80
C PRO A 79 -11.42 -4.08 21.05
N ARG A 80 -10.62 -4.21 22.11
CA ARG A 80 -10.09 -5.50 22.52
C ARG A 80 -11.28 -6.43 22.78
N ALA A 81 -11.37 -7.53 22.04
CA ALA A 81 -12.34 -8.59 22.32
C ALA A 81 -12.12 -9.08 23.76
N PRO A 82 -13.20 -9.40 24.50
CA PRO A 82 -13.12 -9.83 25.90
C PRO A 82 -12.22 -11.05 26.10
#